data_AF-A0A522AD14-F1
#
_entry.id   AF-A0A522AD14-F1
#
_cell.length_a   1.000
_cell.length_b   1.000
_cell.length_c   1.000
_cell.angle_alpha   90.00
_cell.angle_beta   90.00
_cell.angle_gamma   90.00
#
_symmetry.space_group_name_H-M   'P 1'
#
loop_
_entity.id
_entity.type
_entity.pdbx_description
1 polymer ?
#
loop_
_entity_poly.entity_id
_entity_poly.type
_entity_poly.pdbx_seq_one_letter_code
_entity_poly.pdbx_strand_id
1 'polypeptide(L)'
;MKRHVCQPRPDWRAKVESIGLTYHSHENGPYWDESACYEFTRAEVDSLEAAANELHYRCIDAAQAVIENNWWPRLGIPEIAVPGILKSWERDDFSLYGRFDLSYDGLTPPKLLEYNADTPTALVEASVAQWFWLQDTHADVDQFNSIHERLIEAWRRFATTEQERGLQAASRCHRISAPKRPEVRAPEMFVHFSSVKDHPEDEMTVLYLRDTAEQAGVKNKSVFVEDIGWEAKQKQFVDLDNSRIERCFKLYPWEWLWHEEFSQHLAHEAVQ
;
A
#
# COMPACT_ATOMS: atom_id res chain seq x y z
N MET A 1 0.96 -25.35 12.00
CA MET A 1 0.21 -25.12 10.77
C MET A 1 -0.23 -26.47 10.25
N LYS A 2 -1.53 -26.68 10.02
CA LYS A 2 -2.08 -27.96 9.55
C LYS A 2 -2.79 -27.75 8.21
N ARG A 3 -2.34 -28.45 7.17
CA ARG A 3 -3.00 -28.44 5.87
C ARG A 3 -4.21 -29.37 5.87
N HIS A 4 -5.32 -28.90 5.34
CA HIS A 4 -6.51 -29.70 5.07
C HIS A 4 -6.75 -29.78 3.57
N VAL A 5 -7.23 -30.93 3.10
CA VAL A 5 -7.70 -31.08 1.72
C VAL A 5 -9.19 -30.76 1.72
N CYS A 6 -9.61 -29.90 0.80
CA CYS A 6 -10.96 -29.39 0.69
C CYS A 6 -11.55 -29.78 -0.67
N GLN A 7 -12.88 -29.86 -0.73
CA GLN A 7 -13.58 -29.90 -2.01
C GLN A 7 -13.89 -28.46 -2.41
N PRO A 8 -13.38 -27.96 -3.55
CA PRO A 8 -13.73 -26.63 -4.03
C PRO A 8 -15.23 -26.45 -4.16
N ARG A 9 -15.74 -25.25 -3.84
CA ARG A 9 -17.17 -24.96 -4.05
C ARG A 9 -17.49 -25.09 -5.55
N PRO A 10 -18.61 -25.74 -5.96
CA PRO A 10 -18.89 -25.97 -7.38
C PRO A 10 -18.94 -24.70 -8.25
N ASP A 11 -19.34 -23.58 -7.65
CA ASP A 11 -19.52 -22.26 -8.26
C ASP A 11 -18.49 -21.23 -7.74
N TRP A 12 -17.33 -21.68 -7.25
CA TRP A 12 -16.35 -20.81 -6.59
C TRP A 12 -15.94 -19.61 -7.43
N ARG A 13 -15.79 -19.76 -8.75
CA ARG A 13 -15.43 -18.65 -9.67
C ARG A 13 -16.45 -17.53 -9.64
N ALA A 14 -17.72 -17.86 -9.86
CA ALA A 14 -18.81 -16.88 -9.81
C ALA A 14 -18.92 -16.23 -8.42
N LYS A 15 -18.68 -17.00 -7.34
CA LYS A 15 -18.68 -16.47 -5.98
C LYS A 15 -17.57 -15.43 -5.77
N VAL A 16 -16.33 -15.73 -6.16
CA VAL A 16 -15.21 -14.79 -5.96
C VAL A 16 -15.28 -13.59 -6.90
N GLU A 17 -15.76 -13.77 -8.14
CA GLU A 17 -16.04 -12.67 -9.07
C GLU A 17 -17.09 -11.70 -8.48
N SER A 18 -18.14 -12.22 -7.83
CA SER A 18 -19.22 -11.40 -7.27
C SER A 18 -18.79 -10.49 -6.12
N ILE A 19 -17.67 -10.79 -5.48
CA ILE A 19 -17.07 -10.00 -4.39
C ILE A 19 -15.86 -9.18 -4.85
N GLY A 20 -15.63 -9.11 -6.17
CA GLY A 20 -14.61 -8.25 -6.78
C GLY A 20 -13.26 -8.91 -7.04
N LEU A 21 -13.08 -10.21 -6.76
CA LEU A 21 -11.85 -10.93 -7.13
C LEU A 21 -11.93 -11.33 -8.61
N THR A 22 -11.45 -10.44 -9.49
CA THR A 22 -11.51 -10.62 -10.95
C THR A 22 -10.32 -11.42 -11.51
N TYR A 23 -9.18 -11.38 -10.83
CA TYR A 23 -8.02 -12.20 -11.16
C TYR A 23 -7.99 -13.45 -10.26
N HIS A 24 -8.77 -14.48 -10.63
CA HIS A 24 -8.94 -15.70 -9.83
C HIS A 24 -8.48 -16.98 -10.54
N SER A 25 -8.07 -16.91 -11.80
CA SER A 25 -7.63 -18.06 -12.59
C SER A 25 -6.52 -17.68 -13.57
N HIS A 26 -5.57 -18.60 -13.77
CA HIS A 26 -4.60 -18.58 -14.86
C HIS A 26 -5.08 -19.47 -16.01
N GLU A 27 -4.38 -19.42 -17.15
CA GLU A 27 -4.65 -20.31 -18.30
C GLU A 27 -4.62 -21.80 -17.93
N ASN A 28 -3.73 -22.19 -17.00
CA ASN A 28 -3.46 -23.58 -16.67
C ASN A 28 -4.11 -24.06 -15.35
N GLY A 29 -4.87 -23.22 -14.66
CA GLY A 29 -5.44 -23.61 -13.37
C GLY A 29 -5.93 -22.44 -12.51
N PRO A 30 -6.45 -22.74 -11.31
CA PRO A 30 -6.84 -21.71 -10.36
C PRO A 30 -5.63 -20.88 -9.92
N TYR A 31 -5.82 -19.57 -9.82
CA TYR A 31 -4.95 -18.70 -9.01
C TYR A 31 -5.45 -18.72 -7.56
N TRP A 32 -6.76 -18.55 -7.37
CA TRP A 32 -7.44 -18.83 -6.11
C TRP A 32 -7.81 -20.31 -6.00
N ASP A 33 -7.11 -21.05 -5.14
CA ASP A 33 -7.26 -22.50 -5.00
C ASP A 33 -8.00 -22.90 -3.71
N GLU A 34 -9.23 -23.40 -3.85
CA GLU A 34 -10.05 -23.90 -2.73
C GLU A 34 -9.86 -25.40 -2.44
N SER A 35 -8.93 -26.08 -3.11
CA SER A 35 -8.67 -27.51 -2.90
C SER A 35 -7.94 -27.80 -1.59
N ALA A 36 -7.46 -26.76 -0.91
CA ALA A 36 -6.85 -26.85 0.40
C ALA A 36 -6.97 -25.56 1.20
N CYS A 37 -6.94 -25.70 2.52
CA CYS A 37 -6.77 -24.59 3.45
C CYS A 37 -5.75 -24.97 4.53
N TYR A 38 -5.31 -23.96 5.28
CA TYR A 38 -4.36 -24.14 6.37
C TYR A 38 -4.97 -23.63 7.67
N GLU A 39 -5.00 -24.49 8.68
CA GLU A 39 -5.38 -24.17 10.04
C GLU A 39 -4.13 -23.80 10.84
N PHE A 40 -4.24 -22.73 11.62
CA PHE A 40 -3.18 -22.27 12.51
C PHE A 40 -3.69 -22.29 13.95
N THR A 41 -2.83 -22.72 14.88
CA THR A 41 -3.11 -22.50 16.30
C THR A 41 -2.84 -21.04 16.65
N ARG A 42 -3.46 -20.55 17.74
CA ARG A 42 -3.21 -19.19 18.22
C ARG A 42 -1.72 -18.91 18.46
N ALA A 43 -0.99 -19.88 19.03
CA ALA A 43 0.45 -19.72 19.29
C ALA A 43 1.27 -19.57 18.00
N GLU A 44 0.84 -20.20 16.91
CA GLU A 44 1.49 -20.07 15.60
C GLU A 44 1.20 -18.70 14.99
N VAL A 45 -0.04 -18.20 15.11
CA VAL A 45 -0.42 -16.84 14.70
C VAL A 45 0.38 -15.81 15.48
N ASP A 46 0.43 -15.92 16.81
CA ASP A 46 1.19 -15.00 17.68
C ASP A 46 2.69 -15.00 17.30
N SER A 47 3.24 -16.17 16.94
CA SER A 47 4.63 -16.29 16.49
C SER A 47 4.86 -15.61 15.13
N LEU A 48 3.92 -15.69 14.19
CA LEU A 48 4.02 -15.04 12.88
C LEU A 48 3.87 -13.52 13.02
N GLU A 49 2.95 -13.04 13.86
CA GLU A 49 2.77 -11.62 14.14
C GLU A 49 4.01 -11.02 14.80
N ALA A 50 4.57 -11.68 15.82
CA ALA A 50 5.80 -11.23 16.46
C ALA A 50 6.97 -11.16 15.46
N ALA A 51 7.11 -12.18 14.60
CA ALA A 51 8.14 -12.20 13.58
C ALA A 51 7.95 -11.08 12.53
N ALA A 52 6.73 -10.85 12.04
CA ALA A 52 6.45 -9.78 11.08
C ALA A 52 6.79 -8.39 11.65
N ASN A 53 6.41 -8.13 12.91
CA ASN A 53 6.74 -6.89 13.60
C ASN A 53 8.25 -6.70 13.76
N GLU A 54 8.98 -7.74 14.20
CA GLU A 54 10.43 -7.67 14.35
C GLU A 54 11.14 -7.48 13.00
N LEU A 55 10.73 -8.21 11.97
CA LEU A 55 11.30 -8.12 10.63
C LEU A 55 11.09 -6.73 10.02
N HIS A 56 9.92 -6.11 10.22
CA HIS A 56 9.67 -4.74 9.75
C HIS A 56 10.71 -3.76 10.31
N TYR A 57 10.90 -3.72 11.62
CA TYR A 57 11.89 -2.81 12.22
C TYR A 57 13.33 -3.15 11.82
N ARG A 58 13.67 -4.43 11.63
CA ARG A 58 14.98 -4.83 11.08
C ARG A 58 15.19 -4.34 9.65
N CYS A 59 14.14 -4.29 8.83
CA CYS A 59 14.21 -3.70 7.49
C CYS A 59 14.40 -2.18 7.54
N ILE A 60 13.76 -1.49 8.50
CA ILE A 60 13.98 -0.06 8.76
C ILE A 60 15.44 0.18 9.19
N ASP A 61 15.99 -0.61 10.10
CA ASP A 61 17.40 -0.53 10.51
C ASP A 61 18.35 -0.78 9.33
N ALA A 62 18.02 -1.73 8.46
CA ALA A 62 18.80 -1.99 7.25
C ALA A 62 18.77 -0.80 6.28
N ALA A 63 17.61 -0.14 6.10
CA ALA A 63 17.49 1.07 5.30
C ALA A 63 18.32 2.23 5.88
N GLN A 64 18.30 2.42 7.20
CA GLN A 64 19.17 3.39 7.89
C GLN A 64 20.65 3.09 7.64
N ALA A 65 21.07 1.82 7.73
CA ALA A 65 22.45 1.43 7.47
C ALA A 65 22.86 1.70 6.01
N VAL A 66 21.96 1.52 5.05
CA VAL A 66 22.20 1.86 3.63
C VAL A 66 22.46 3.37 3.47
N ILE A 67 21.65 4.20 4.13
CA ILE A 67 21.80 5.66 4.14
C ILE A 67 23.16 6.07 4.72
N GLU A 68 23.46 5.63 5.94
CA GLU A 68 24.66 6.03 6.68
C GLU A 68 25.95 5.64 5.98
N ASN A 69 25.94 4.48 5.32
CA ASN A 69 27.12 3.94 4.66
C ASN A 69 27.16 4.22 3.15
N ASN A 70 26.20 5.01 2.63
CA ASN A 70 26.10 5.38 1.22
C ASN A 70 26.12 4.15 0.28
N TRP A 71 25.37 3.10 0.63
CA TRP A 71 25.34 1.81 -0.09
C TRP A 71 24.42 1.79 -1.32
N TRP A 72 23.96 2.95 -1.80
CA TRP A 72 23.08 3.09 -2.97
C TRP A 72 23.48 2.23 -4.17
N PRO A 73 24.76 2.21 -4.62
CA PRO A 73 25.16 1.43 -5.78
C PRO A 73 25.05 -0.09 -5.57
N ARG A 74 25.08 -0.57 -4.32
CA ARG A 74 24.92 -2.01 -4.00
C ARG A 74 23.48 -2.48 -4.20
N LEU A 75 22.53 -1.54 -4.14
CA LEU A 75 21.11 -1.78 -4.33
C LEU A 75 20.63 -1.36 -5.73
N GLY A 76 21.53 -0.90 -6.60
CA GLY A 76 21.16 -0.42 -7.94
C GLY A 76 20.45 0.95 -7.94
N ILE A 77 20.38 1.64 -6.79
CA ILE A 77 19.68 2.92 -6.68
C ILE A 77 20.44 4.01 -7.45
N PRO A 78 19.81 4.69 -8.42
CA PRO A 78 20.46 5.73 -9.20
C PRO A 78 20.70 7.01 -8.37
N GLU A 79 21.79 7.72 -8.64
CA GLU A 79 22.19 8.91 -7.86
C GLU A 79 21.12 10.02 -7.85
N ILE A 80 20.33 10.13 -8.93
CA ILE A 80 19.25 11.12 -9.03
C ILE A 80 18.11 10.88 -8.02
N ALA A 81 17.91 9.64 -7.56
CA ALA A 81 16.87 9.27 -6.60
C ALA A 81 17.27 9.61 -5.15
N VAL A 82 18.57 9.60 -4.84
CA VAL A 82 19.10 9.70 -3.47
C VAL A 82 18.59 10.94 -2.71
N PRO A 83 18.58 12.16 -3.29
CA PRO A 83 18.05 13.33 -2.58
C PRO A 83 16.55 13.20 -2.25
N GLY A 84 15.77 12.50 -3.08
CA GLY A 84 14.35 12.23 -2.83
C GLY A 84 14.15 11.25 -1.67
N ILE A 85 14.91 10.15 -1.68
CA ILE A 85 14.91 9.14 -0.62
C ILE A 85 15.29 9.75 0.72
N LEU A 86 16.37 10.54 0.78
CA LEU A 86 16.83 11.18 2.02
C LEU A 86 15.77 12.15 2.58
N LYS A 87 15.16 12.97 1.72
CA LYS A 87 14.06 13.87 2.13
C LYS A 87 12.85 13.10 2.65
N SER A 88 12.50 11.99 2.01
CA SER A 88 11.37 11.15 2.42
C SER A 88 11.63 10.51 3.79
N TRP A 89 12.84 10.00 3.99
CA TRP A 89 13.31 9.45 5.26
C TRP A 89 13.33 10.49 6.39
N GLU A 90 13.88 11.68 6.15
CA GLU A 90 13.92 12.77 7.12
C GLU A 90 12.52 13.28 7.53
N ARG A 91 11.56 13.20 6.61
CA ARG A 91 10.16 13.57 6.87
C ARG A 91 9.37 12.48 7.58
N ASP A 92 9.91 11.27 7.69
CA ASP A 92 9.18 10.08 8.13
C ASP A 92 7.88 9.95 7.33
N ASP A 93 8.02 9.89 5.99
CA ASP A 93 6.87 9.78 5.10
C ASP A 93 6.09 8.48 5.37
N PHE A 94 4.78 8.57 5.20
CA PHE A 94 3.85 7.53 5.62
C PHE A 94 4.00 6.24 4.80
N SER A 95 4.15 5.11 5.49
CA SER A 95 4.07 3.76 4.91
C SER A 95 2.71 3.16 5.19
N LEU A 96 1.97 2.76 4.15
CA LEU A 96 0.62 2.23 4.30
C LEU A 96 0.59 0.74 4.69
N TYR A 97 1.25 -0.10 3.88
CA TYR A 97 1.31 -1.55 4.11
C TYR A 97 2.51 -2.17 3.36
N GLY A 98 2.83 -3.41 3.72
CA GLY A 98 3.86 -4.24 3.10
C GLY A 98 3.47 -5.71 3.17
N ARG A 99 4.06 -6.57 2.33
CA ARG A 99 3.83 -8.03 2.37
C ARG A 99 5.15 -8.77 2.61
N PHE A 100 5.18 -9.59 3.65
CA PHE A 100 6.29 -10.51 3.90
C PHE A 100 5.98 -11.88 3.31
N ASP A 101 6.98 -12.43 2.63
CA ASP A 101 6.95 -13.81 2.19
C ASP A 101 7.85 -14.62 3.14
N LEU A 102 7.23 -15.56 3.85
CA LEU A 102 7.85 -16.33 4.92
C LEU A 102 7.86 -17.83 4.58
N SER A 103 8.96 -18.50 4.89
CA SER A 103 9.01 -19.97 4.99
C SER A 103 8.74 -20.37 6.44
N TYR A 104 7.68 -21.16 6.66
CA TYR A 104 7.24 -21.58 7.99
C TYR A 104 6.61 -22.97 7.96
N ASP A 105 7.06 -23.85 8.86
CA ASP A 105 6.61 -25.25 8.96
C ASP A 105 5.69 -25.51 10.16
N GLY A 106 5.44 -24.50 11.01
CA GLY A 106 4.69 -24.67 12.26
C GLY A 106 5.51 -25.18 13.44
N LEU A 107 6.80 -25.49 13.25
CA LEU A 107 7.67 -26.09 14.29
C LEU A 107 8.90 -25.22 14.57
N THR A 108 9.47 -24.61 13.54
CA THR A 108 10.65 -23.77 13.59
C THR A 108 10.29 -22.29 13.39
N PRO A 109 11.08 -21.34 13.91
CA PRO A 109 10.82 -19.92 13.71
C PRO A 109 10.76 -19.57 12.22
N PRO A 110 9.82 -18.71 11.78
CA PRO A 110 9.66 -18.34 10.39
C PRO A 110 10.93 -17.71 9.81
N LYS A 111 11.20 -17.97 8.54
CA LYS A 111 12.35 -17.41 7.80
C LYS A 111 11.86 -16.45 6.74
N LEU A 112 12.40 -15.23 6.76
CA LEU A 112 12.15 -14.22 5.74
C LEU A 112 12.73 -14.67 4.40
N LEU A 113 11.91 -14.71 3.36
CA LEU A 113 12.32 -14.87 1.97
C LEU A 113 12.45 -13.50 1.30
N GLU A 114 11.37 -12.70 1.37
CA GLU A 114 11.35 -11.34 0.83
C GLU A 114 10.37 -10.42 1.59
N TYR A 115 10.61 -9.11 1.47
CA TYR A 115 9.70 -8.08 1.96
C TYR A 115 9.30 -7.15 0.81
N ASN A 116 8.07 -7.32 0.33
CA ASN A 116 7.45 -6.49 -0.68
C ASN A 116 6.91 -5.21 -0.04
N ALA A 117 7.76 -4.19 0.07
CA ALA A 117 7.45 -2.93 0.73
C ALA A 117 7.05 -1.78 -0.22
N ASP A 118 7.09 -2.00 -1.54
CA ASP A 118 6.78 -0.98 -2.56
C ASP A 118 5.42 -1.23 -3.22
N THR A 119 5.27 -2.37 -3.93
CA THR A 119 4.04 -2.69 -4.68
C THR A 119 3.43 -4.06 -4.34
N PRO A 120 3.14 -4.37 -3.06
CA PRO A 120 2.53 -5.65 -2.68
C PRO A 120 1.06 -5.79 -3.13
N THR A 121 0.73 -6.87 -3.83
CA THR A 121 -0.66 -7.28 -4.17
C THR A 121 -1.22 -8.29 -3.14
N ALA A 122 -2.33 -8.96 -3.47
CA ALA A 122 -3.04 -9.99 -2.68
C ALA A 122 -3.97 -9.49 -1.56
N LEU A 123 -4.37 -8.21 -1.59
CA LEU A 123 -5.23 -7.62 -0.55
C LEU A 123 -6.67 -8.11 -0.59
N VAL A 124 -7.26 -8.21 -1.78
CA VAL A 124 -8.67 -8.63 -1.96
C VAL A 124 -8.83 -10.10 -1.60
N GLU A 125 -7.84 -10.90 -1.96
CA GLU A 125 -7.71 -12.32 -1.65
C GLU A 125 -7.72 -12.54 -0.14
N ALA A 126 -6.79 -11.90 0.58
CA ALA A 126 -6.60 -12.12 2.00
C ALA A 126 -7.69 -11.46 2.88
N SER A 127 -8.25 -10.33 2.45
CA SER A 127 -9.21 -9.57 3.25
C SER A 127 -10.66 -9.97 2.96
N VAL A 128 -11.01 -10.20 1.69
CA VAL A 128 -12.39 -10.36 1.23
C VAL A 128 -12.64 -11.81 0.83
N ALA A 129 -11.93 -12.33 -0.16
CA ALA A 129 -12.20 -13.67 -0.71
C ALA A 129 -12.04 -14.77 0.34
N GLN A 130 -10.96 -14.69 1.14
CA GLN A 130 -10.73 -15.60 2.26
C GLN A 130 -11.87 -15.56 3.28
N TRP A 131 -12.36 -14.37 3.64
CA TRP A 131 -13.46 -14.23 4.60
C TRP A 131 -14.74 -14.88 4.10
N PHE A 132 -15.17 -14.57 2.88
CA PHE A 132 -16.39 -15.14 2.31
C PHE A 132 -16.27 -16.65 2.08
N TRP A 133 -15.09 -17.15 1.70
CA TRP A 133 -14.83 -18.58 1.64
C TRP A 133 -14.96 -19.24 3.02
N LEU A 134 -14.39 -18.62 4.06
CA LEU A 134 -14.45 -19.12 5.43
C LEU A 134 -15.90 -19.18 5.94
N GLN A 135 -16.67 -18.11 5.74
CA GLN A 135 -18.07 -18.05 6.16
C GLN A 135 -18.94 -19.10 5.46
N ASP A 136 -18.69 -19.38 4.17
CA ASP A 136 -19.45 -20.37 3.41
C ASP A 136 -19.12 -21.82 3.80
N THR A 137 -17.88 -22.09 4.23
CA THR A 137 -17.36 -23.46 4.35
C THR A 137 -17.08 -23.89 5.79
N HIS A 138 -16.78 -22.93 6.67
CA HIS A 138 -16.33 -23.12 8.05
C HIS A 138 -16.91 -22.00 8.94
N ALA A 139 -18.22 -21.78 8.91
CA ALA A 139 -18.89 -20.65 9.59
C ALA A 139 -18.61 -20.52 11.10
N ASP A 140 -18.18 -21.60 11.76
CA ASP A 140 -17.88 -21.64 13.19
C ASP A 140 -16.42 -21.27 13.54
N VAL A 141 -15.59 -20.96 12.54
CA VAL A 141 -14.18 -20.59 12.75
C VAL A 141 -13.91 -19.17 12.26
N ASP A 142 -12.78 -18.61 12.68
CA ASP A 142 -12.39 -17.23 12.39
C ASP A 142 -11.09 -17.17 11.57
N GLN A 143 -10.83 -16.02 10.94
CA GLN A 143 -9.53 -15.70 10.37
C GLN A 143 -8.75 -14.78 11.31
N PHE A 144 -7.43 -14.91 11.35
CA PHE A 144 -6.62 -14.09 12.25
C PHE A 144 -6.36 -12.68 11.73
N ASN A 145 -6.48 -12.45 10.42
CA ASN A 145 -6.06 -11.18 9.83
C ASN A 145 -7.13 -10.10 10.02
N SER A 146 -6.68 -8.86 10.18
CA SER A 146 -7.52 -7.67 10.34
C SER A 146 -7.14 -6.61 9.29
N ILE A 147 -6.87 -7.06 8.05
CA ILE A 147 -6.26 -6.21 7.01
C ILE A 147 -7.19 -5.04 6.68
N HIS A 148 -8.48 -5.31 6.49
CA HIS A 148 -9.47 -4.29 6.13
C HIS A 148 -9.56 -3.18 7.20
N GLU A 149 -9.74 -3.57 8.45
CA GLU A 149 -9.86 -2.65 9.58
C GLU A 149 -8.58 -1.85 9.79
N ARG A 150 -7.42 -2.49 9.66
CA ARG A 150 -6.11 -1.82 9.82
C ARG A 150 -5.79 -0.86 8.67
N LEU A 151 -6.20 -1.16 7.44
CA LEU A 151 -6.07 -0.21 6.32
C LEU A 151 -6.91 1.05 6.57
N ILE A 152 -8.17 0.89 6.98
CA ILE A 152 -9.04 2.02 7.33
C ILE A 152 -8.41 2.84 8.48
N GLU A 153 -7.89 2.17 9.52
CA GLU A 153 -7.21 2.85 10.62
C GLU A 153 -5.95 3.59 10.15
N ALA A 154 -5.15 2.97 9.28
CA ALA A 154 -3.95 3.56 8.70
C ALA A 154 -4.28 4.84 7.92
N TRP A 155 -5.34 4.83 7.10
CA TRP A 155 -5.81 6.02 6.39
C TRP A 155 -6.31 7.13 7.33
N ARG A 156 -7.00 6.78 8.42
CA ARG A 156 -7.41 7.77 9.44
C ARG A 156 -6.21 8.41 10.11
N ARG A 157 -5.19 7.62 10.44
CA ARG A 157 -3.93 8.10 11.01
C ARG A 157 -3.22 9.03 10.02
N PHE A 158 -3.11 8.61 8.76
CA PHE A 158 -2.54 9.42 7.69
C PHE A 158 -3.24 10.79 7.57
N ALA A 159 -4.57 10.79 7.47
CA ALA A 159 -5.34 12.03 7.36
C ALA A 159 -5.15 12.95 8.56
N THR A 160 -5.11 12.39 9.77
CA THR A 160 -4.88 13.16 11.01
C THR A 160 -3.50 13.81 11.01
N THR A 161 -2.45 13.03 10.75
CA THR A 161 -1.05 13.51 10.71
C THR A 161 -0.88 14.62 9.68
N GLU A 162 -1.44 14.46 8.49
CA GLU A 162 -1.32 15.45 7.42
C GLU A 162 -2.10 16.74 7.72
N GLN A 163 -3.27 16.64 8.35
CA GLN A 163 -4.02 17.81 8.83
C GLN A 163 -3.23 18.57 9.90
N GLU A 164 -2.61 17.88 10.85
CA GLU A 164 -1.77 18.49 11.89
C GLU A 164 -0.54 19.18 11.28
N ARG A 165 0.15 18.53 10.32
CA ARG A 165 1.27 19.13 9.58
C ARG A 165 0.84 20.41 8.85
N GLY A 166 -0.31 20.39 8.19
CA GLY A 166 -0.89 21.56 7.50
C GLY A 166 -1.19 22.73 8.46
N LEU A 167 -1.77 22.44 9.63
CA LEU A 167 -2.05 23.45 10.66
C LEU A 167 -0.77 24.07 11.24
N GLN A 168 0.26 23.26 11.48
CA GLN A 168 1.56 23.75 11.95
C GLN A 168 2.25 24.64 10.91
N ALA A 169 2.22 24.25 9.63
CA ALA A 169 2.77 25.05 8.54
C ALA A 169 2.06 26.40 8.41
N ALA A 170 0.72 26.40 8.42
CA ALA A 170 -0.07 27.62 8.39
C ALA A 170 0.26 28.54 9.58
N SER A 171 0.37 27.99 10.79
CA SER A 171 0.67 28.76 12.01
C SER A 171 2.04 29.44 11.98
N ARG A 172 3.04 28.85 11.30
CA ARG A 172 4.39 29.46 11.15
C ARG A 172 4.41 30.66 10.19
N CYS A 173 3.53 30.69 9.19
CA CYS A 173 3.39 31.82 8.25
C CYS A 173 2.70 33.05 8.86
N HIS A 174 1.95 32.91 9.97
CA HIS A 174 1.13 33.98 10.56
C HIS A 174 1.88 34.93 11.51
N ARG A 175 3.22 35.03 11.43
CA ARG A 175 4.02 35.93 12.28
C ARG A 175 4.10 37.39 11.81
N ILE A 176 3.11 37.88 11.05
CA ILE A 176 2.92 39.30 10.74
C ILE A 176 1.48 39.69 11.06
N SER A 177 1.33 40.60 12.01
CA SER A 177 0.08 41.10 12.59
C SER A 177 -0.94 41.61 11.55
N ALA A 178 -2.11 40.96 11.47
CA ALA A 178 -3.32 41.49 10.82
C ALA A 178 -4.61 40.89 11.45
N PRO A 179 -5.76 41.59 11.42
CA PRO A 179 -6.91 41.31 12.28
C PRO A 179 -7.80 40.16 11.77
N LYS A 180 -8.39 39.45 12.74
CA LYS A 180 -9.35 38.32 12.65
C LYS A 180 -10.06 38.14 11.29
N ARG A 181 -9.72 37.07 10.55
CA ARG A 181 -10.47 36.46 9.43
C ARG A 181 -10.09 34.97 9.25
N PRO A 182 -10.84 34.23 8.41
CA PRO A 182 -11.76 33.14 8.78
C PRO A 182 -11.03 31.90 9.34
N GLU A 183 -11.75 30.93 9.91
CA GLU A 183 -11.18 29.64 10.29
C GLU A 183 -10.32 29.08 9.13
N VAL A 184 -9.01 28.95 9.35
CA VAL A 184 -8.12 28.27 8.43
C VAL A 184 -8.49 26.79 8.51
N ARG A 185 -9.41 26.36 7.65
CA ARG A 185 -9.65 24.93 7.45
C ARG A 185 -8.37 24.35 6.87
N ALA A 186 -7.85 23.30 7.51
CA ALA A 186 -6.82 22.47 6.92
C ALA A 186 -7.30 22.04 5.52
N PRO A 187 -6.40 22.02 4.52
CA PRO A 187 -6.77 21.57 3.19
C PRO A 187 -7.40 20.18 3.28
N GLU A 188 -8.43 19.97 2.46
CA GLU A 188 -9.15 18.72 2.43
C GLU A 188 -8.23 17.60 1.94
N MET A 189 -8.18 16.48 2.67
CA MET A 189 -7.29 15.36 2.36
C MET A 189 -7.76 14.68 1.08
N PHE A 190 -6.93 14.73 0.04
CA PHE A 190 -7.19 14.12 -1.26
C PHE A 190 -5.99 13.28 -1.71
N VAL A 191 -6.26 12.05 -2.18
CA VAL A 191 -5.24 11.10 -2.63
C VAL A 191 -5.60 10.56 -4.01
N HIS A 192 -4.67 10.64 -4.94
CA HIS A 192 -4.77 9.92 -6.21
C HIS A 192 -4.33 8.48 -6.04
N PHE A 193 -4.93 7.57 -6.79
CA PHE A 193 -4.64 6.15 -6.74
C PHE A 193 -4.33 5.66 -8.14
N SER A 194 -3.14 5.08 -8.31
CA SER A 194 -2.59 4.78 -9.62
C SER A 194 -2.13 3.34 -9.77
N SER A 195 -2.40 2.78 -10.94
CA SER A 195 -1.94 1.49 -11.44
C SER A 195 -1.68 1.60 -12.94
N VAL A 196 -1.05 0.59 -13.52
CA VAL A 196 -0.87 0.43 -14.96
C VAL A 196 -2.21 0.09 -15.63
N LYS A 197 -2.43 0.57 -16.86
CA LYS A 197 -3.62 0.19 -17.63
C LYS A 197 -3.66 -1.31 -17.93
N ASP A 198 -4.88 -1.83 -18.09
CA ASP A 198 -5.14 -3.19 -18.56
C ASP A 198 -4.46 -4.30 -17.71
N HIS A 199 -4.21 -4.05 -16.43
CA HIS A 199 -3.68 -5.02 -15.47
C HIS A 199 -4.71 -5.32 -14.35
N PRO A 200 -5.57 -6.34 -14.51
CA PRO A 200 -6.71 -6.56 -13.61
C PRO A 200 -6.35 -6.78 -12.14
N GLU A 201 -5.24 -7.48 -11.84
CA GLU A 201 -4.78 -7.70 -10.45
C GLU A 201 -4.42 -6.38 -9.76
N ASP A 202 -3.79 -5.48 -10.51
CA ASP A 202 -3.30 -4.19 -10.00
C ASP A 202 -4.47 -3.23 -9.80
N GLU A 203 -5.34 -3.14 -10.81
CA GLU A 203 -6.53 -2.29 -10.76
C GLU A 203 -7.43 -2.71 -9.59
N MET A 204 -7.66 -4.01 -9.41
CA MET A 204 -8.41 -4.55 -8.28
C MET A 204 -7.78 -4.16 -6.94
N THR A 205 -6.47 -4.32 -6.79
CA THR A 205 -5.73 -3.95 -5.57
C THR A 205 -5.89 -2.46 -5.27
N VAL A 206 -5.72 -1.60 -6.28
CA VAL A 206 -5.86 -0.15 -6.14
C VAL A 206 -7.29 0.26 -5.81
N LEU A 207 -8.30 -0.34 -6.45
CA LEU A 207 -9.71 -0.08 -6.15
C LEU A 207 -10.07 -0.47 -4.71
N TYR A 208 -9.54 -1.58 -4.22
CA TYR A 208 -9.74 -1.99 -2.83
C TYR A 208 -9.12 -0.99 -1.84
N LEU A 209 -7.89 -0.51 -2.11
CA LEU A 209 -7.27 0.52 -1.28
C LEU A 209 -8.05 1.84 -1.31
N ARG A 210 -8.58 2.24 -2.47
CA ARG A 210 -9.47 3.42 -2.60
C ARG A 210 -10.71 3.29 -1.73
N ASP A 211 -11.36 2.13 -1.72
CA ASP A 211 -12.53 1.86 -0.90
C ASP A 211 -12.19 2.02 0.59
N THR A 212 -11.09 1.42 1.06
CA THR A 212 -10.66 1.58 2.46
C THR A 212 -10.33 3.04 2.83
N ALA A 213 -9.78 3.81 1.89
CA ALA A 213 -9.52 5.24 2.07
C ALA A 213 -10.83 6.05 2.14
N GLU A 214 -11.81 5.75 1.29
CA GLU A 214 -13.14 6.39 1.29
C GLU A 214 -13.88 6.09 2.60
N GLN A 215 -13.87 4.85 3.07
CA GLN A 215 -14.42 4.46 4.37
C GLN A 215 -13.72 5.16 5.57
N ALA A 216 -12.46 5.53 5.40
CA ALA A 216 -11.71 6.34 6.36
C ALA A 216 -12.03 7.85 6.28
N GLY A 217 -12.84 8.28 5.30
CA GLY A 217 -13.18 9.68 5.04
C GLY A 217 -12.15 10.45 4.22
N VAL A 218 -11.22 9.75 3.56
CA VAL A 218 -10.21 10.34 2.67
C VAL A 218 -10.79 10.45 1.26
N LYS A 219 -10.84 11.67 0.71
CA LYS A 219 -11.28 11.86 -0.67
C LYS A 219 -10.23 11.30 -1.62
N ASN A 220 -10.69 10.69 -2.71
CA ASN A 220 -9.78 10.05 -3.64
C ASN A 220 -10.29 10.04 -5.07
N LYS A 221 -9.38 9.75 -6.01
CA LYS A 221 -9.66 9.57 -7.43
C LYS A 221 -8.65 8.61 -8.06
N SER A 222 -9.09 7.81 -9.02
CA SER A 222 -8.19 6.98 -9.83
C SER A 222 -7.54 7.81 -10.95
N VAL A 223 -6.27 7.50 -11.23
CA VAL A 223 -5.55 7.96 -12.42
C VAL A 223 -4.56 6.87 -12.82
N PHE A 224 -4.59 6.43 -14.08
CA PHE A 224 -3.58 5.46 -14.54
C PHE A 224 -2.20 6.12 -14.63
N VAL A 225 -1.14 5.34 -14.44
CA VAL A 225 0.24 5.86 -14.48
C VAL A 225 0.51 6.58 -15.81
N GLU A 226 0.02 6.01 -16.91
CA GLU A 226 0.15 6.51 -18.27
C GLU A 226 -0.64 7.81 -18.53
N ASP A 227 -1.57 8.15 -17.64
CA ASP A 227 -2.44 9.34 -17.73
C ASP A 227 -1.97 10.48 -16.80
N ILE A 228 -0.87 10.29 -16.07
CA ILE A 228 -0.24 11.34 -15.26
C ILE A 228 0.61 12.24 -16.16
N GLY A 229 0.29 13.53 -16.19
CA GLY A 229 1.00 14.55 -16.96
C GLY A 229 1.90 15.44 -16.11
N TRP A 230 2.77 16.21 -16.77
CA TRP A 230 3.59 17.26 -16.16
C TRP A 230 3.24 18.64 -16.74
N GLU A 231 2.80 19.56 -15.88
CA GLU A 231 2.54 20.95 -16.25
C GLU A 231 3.81 21.79 -16.03
N ALA A 232 4.47 22.17 -17.13
CA ALA A 232 5.79 22.77 -17.09
C ALA A 232 5.85 24.18 -16.48
N LYS A 233 4.76 24.96 -16.50
CA LYS A 233 4.78 26.36 -16.01
C LYS A 233 4.77 26.42 -14.48
N GLN A 234 3.92 25.63 -13.85
CA GLN A 234 3.78 25.51 -12.40
C GLN A 234 4.71 24.44 -11.84
N LYS A 235 5.32 23.61 -12.71
CA LYS A 235 6.21 22.51 -12.37
C LYS A 235 5.51 21.51 -11.45
N GLN A 236 4.38 20.99 -11.92
CA GLN A 236 3.59 20.05 -11.14
C GLN A 236 3.01 18.90 -11.93
N PHE A 237 2.80 17.77 -11.23
CA PHE A 237 2.06 16.65 -11.77
C PHE A 237 0.56 16.93 -11.81
N VAL A 238 -0.09 16.51 -12.88
CA VAL A 238 -1.53 16.71 -13.10
C VAL A 238 -2.19 15.45 -13.66
N ASP A 239 -3.48 15.29 -13.40
CA ASP A 239 -4.31 14.28 -14.04
C ASP A 239 -4.89 14.76 -15.40
N LEU A 240 -5.73 13.93 -16.03
CA LEU A 240 -6.38 14.25 -17.31
C LEU A 240 -7.32 15.47 -17.26
N ASP A 241 -7.81 15.84 -16.07
CA ASP A 241 -8.63 17.03 -15.86
C ASP A 241 -7.78 18.27 -15.55
N ASN A 242 -6.45 18.18 -15.66
CA ASN A 242 -5.48 19.18 -15.23
C ASN A 242 -5.55 19.51 -13.74
N SER A 243 -6.07 18.59 -12.92
CA SER A 243 -6.05 18.72 -11.47
C SER A 243 -4.68 18.34 -10.94
N ARG A 244 -4.12 19.15 -10.04
CA ARG A 244 -2.81 18.89 -9.43
C ARG A 244 -2.84 17.59 -8.62
N ILE A 245 -1.81 16.77 -8.81
CA ILE A 245 -1.57 15.56 -8.01
C ILE A 245 -0.59 15.92 -6.90
N GLU A 246 -1.12 16.15 -5.70
CA GLU A 246 -0.29 16.45 -4.51
C GLU A 246 0.13 15.19 -3.75
N ARG A 247 -0.74 14.17 -3.76
CA ARG A 247 -0.53 12.89 -3.09
C ARG A 247 -0.99 11.76 -3.98
N CYS A 248 -0.20 10.70 -4.07
CA CYS A 248 -0.50 9.57 -4.95
C CYS A 248 -0.04 8.25 -4.34
N PHE A 249 -1.00 7.35 -4.10
CA PHE A 249 -0.68 5.93 -3.99
C PHE A 249 -0.39 5.39 -5.40
N LYS A 250 0.75 4.73 -5.57
CA LYS A 250 1.09 4.03 -6.82
C LYS A 250 1.24 2.53 -6.56
N LEU A 251 0.62 1.74 -7.43
CA LEU A 251 1.01 0.35 -7.65
C LEU A 251 1.87 0.29 -8.92
N TYR A 252 3.05 0.91 -8.82
CA TYR A 252 4.04 0.99 -9.89
C TYR A 252 5.45 1.02 -9.28
N PRO A 253 6.39 0.14 -9.64
CA PRO A 253 7.66 0.03 -8.93
C PRO A 253 8.49 1.32 -8.98
N TRP A 254 9.05 1.73 -7.84
CA TRP A 254 9.99 2.86 -7.75
C TRP A 254 11.20 2.64 -8.66
N GLU A 255 11.68 1.40 -8.77
CA GLU A 255 12.81 1.06 -9.65
C GLU A 255 12.51 1.48 -11.09
N TRP A 256 11.33 1.12 -11.64
CA TRP A 256 10.97 1.47 -13.01
C TRP A 256 10.85 2.96 -13.19
N LEU A 257 10.13 3.60 -12.26
CA LEU A 257 9.88 5.04 -12.27
C LEU A 257 11.16 5.87 -12.27
N TRP A 258 12.23 5.44 -11.57
CA TRP A 258 13.53 6.14 -11.58
C TRP A 258 14.37 5.90 -12.84
N HIS A 259 14.10 4.85 -13.61
CA HIS A 259 14.76 4.58 -14.90
C HIS A 259 14.03 5.19 -16.10
N GLU A 260 12.89 5.85 -15.87
CA GLU A 260 12.12 6.52 -16.93
C GLU A 260 12.55 7.98 -17.12
N GLU A 261 12.31 8.51 -18.33
CA GLU A 261 12.56 9.93 -18.64
C GLU A 261 11.78 10.89 -17.73
N PHE A 262 10.61 10.45 -17.25
CA PHE A 262 9.73 11.25 -16.40
C PHE A 262 10.30 11.47 -14.98
N SER A 263 11.25 10.62 -14.56
CA SER A 263 11.89 10.67 -13.24
C SER A 263 12.54 12.01 -12.90
N GLN A 264 13.00 12.75 -13.92
CA GLN A 264 13.62 14.07 -13.76
C GLN A 264 12.68 15.05 -13.04
N HIS A 265 11.36 14.90 -13.21
CA HIS A 265 10.37 15.77 -12.59
C HIS A 265 10.18 15.48 -11.09
N LEU A 266 10.34 14.23 -10.67
CA LEU A 266 10.25 13.82 -9.26
C LEU A 266 11.36 14.43 -8.39
N ALA A 267 12.53 14.64 -8.99
CA ALA A 267 13.64 15.32 -8.31
C ALA A 267 13.32 16.79 -8.00
N HIS A 268 12.39 17.40 -8.74
CA HIS A 268 12.02 18.81 -8.60
C HIS A 268 10.78 19.03 -7.72
N GLU A 269 9.77 18.18 -7.86
CA GLU A 269 8.60 18.15 -6.99
C GLU A 269 8.31 16.70 -6.61
N ALA A 270 8.53 16.35 -5.34
CA ALA A 270 8.15 15.03 -4.87
C ALA A 270 6.65 15.05 -4.55
N VAL A 271 5.88 14.24 -5.26
CA VAL A 271 4.53 13.83 -4.84
C VAL A 271 4.69 12.94 -3.62
N GLN A 272 3.89 13.18 -2.58
CA GLN A 272 3.89 12.34 -1.38
C GLN A 272 3.02 11.09 -1.56
#